data_AF-A0A0F9SLJ7-F1
#
_entry.id   AF-A0A0F9SLJ7-F1
#
_cell.length_a   1.000
_cell.length_b   1.000
_cell.length_c   1.000
_cell.angle_alpha   90.00
_cell.angle_beta   90.00
_cell.angle_gamma   90.00
#
_symmetry.space_group_name_H-M   'P 1'
#
loop_
_entity.id
_entity.type
_entity.pdbx_description
1 polymer ?
#
loop_
_entity_poly.entity_id
_entity_poly.type
_entity_poly.pdbx_seq_one_letter_code
_entity_poly.pdbx_strand_id
1 'polypeptide(L)'
;MVSSNNKNKSAVRCGICRVEIRDRAQIYQAGVNFGIVCIRCYKQFSSEDIELMANMFIAYGGYFAKLKDSKISTRNILEKLTKELGKQGDNFNYEQVNIQVFHKALLHGIAPKHYTHELELFLSHPI
;
A
#
# COMPACT_ATOMS: atom_id res chain seq x y z
N MET A 1 31.01 38.13 -5.84
CA MET A 1 30.63 36.84 -6.45
C MET A 1 29.66 36.16 -5.49
N VAL A 2 28.40 36.05 -5.88
CA VAL A 2 27.31 35.56 -5.03
C VAL A 2 27.43 34.04 -4.90
N SER A 3 27.67 33.58 -3.68
CA SER A 3 27.65 32.17 -3.29
C SER A 3 26.33 31.54 -3.73
N SER A 4 26.38 30.58 -4.66
CA SER A 4 25.24 29.78 -5.05
C SER A 4 24.86 28.87 -3.88
N ASN A 5 23.93 29.38 -3.07
CA ASN A 5 23.35 28.67 -1.95
C ASN A 5 22.58 27.46 -2.51
N ASN A 6 23.16 26.28 -2.36
CA ASN A 6 22.61 25.01 -2.80
C ASN A 6 21.41 24.70 -1.88
N LYS A 7 20.26 25.32 -2.18
CA LYS A 7 19.01 25.10 -1.44
C LYS A 7 18.71 23.60 -1.52
N ASN A 8 18.85 22.90 -0.40
CA ASN A 8 18.31 21.56 -0.16
C ASN A 8 16.83 21.57 -0.54
N LYS A 9 16.52 21.28 -1.81
CA LYS A 9 15.14 21.04 -2.25
C LYS A 9 14.77 19.72 -1.59
N SER A 10 13.96 19.78 -0.55
CA SER A 10 13.42 18.58 0.10
C SER A 10 12.84 17.67 -0.98
N ALA A 11 13.39 16.47 -1.07
CA ALA A 11 13.04 15.56 -2.12
C ALA A 11 11.60 15.07 -1.90
N VAL A 12 10.70 15.43 -2.81
CA VAL A 12 9.29 15.05 -2.74
C VAL A 12 9.21 13.54 -2.93
N ARG A 13 8.50 12.83 -2.05
CA ARG A 13 8.33 11.37 -2.13
C ARG A 13 6.88 11.01 -2.42
N CYS A 14 6.71 9.97 -3.23
CA CYS A 14 5.39 9.41 -3.51
C CYS A 14 4.71 8.92 -2.22
N GLY A 15 3.45 9.30 -1.99
CA GLY A 15 2.64 8.85 -0.85
C GLY A 15 2.37 7.34 -0.85
N ILE A 16 2.44 6.70 -2.02
CA ILE A 16 2.17 5.27 -2.19
C ILE A 16 3.43 4.41 -2.05
N CYS A 17 4.47 4.69 -2.83
CA CYS A 17 5.67 3.84 -2.90
C CYS A 17 6.93 4.47 -2.30
N ARG A 18 6.84 5.71 -1.79
CA ARG A 18 7.95 6.49 -1.21
C ARG A 18 9.17 6.73 -2.10
N VAL A 19 9.13 6.33 -3.37
CA VAL A 19 10.13 6.68 -4.37
C VAL A 19 10.20 8.21 -4.50
N GLU A 20 11.42 8.72 -4.60
CA GLU A 20 11.69 10.14 -4.81
C GLU A 20 11.21 10.61 -6.18
N ILE A 21 10.51 11.74 -6.20
CA ILE A 21 10.01 12.41 -7.40
C ILE A 21 10.96 13.57 -7.70
N ARG A 22 11.85 13.35 -8.66
CA ARG A 22 12.86 14.34 -9.06
C ARG A 22 12.30 15.41 -10.00
N ASP A 23 11.26 15.08 -10.74
CA ASP A 23 10.60 15.95 -11.70
C ASP A 23 9.18 16.28 -11.23
N ARG A 24 8.91 17.56 -10.97
CA ARG A 24 7.61 18.03 -10.47
C ARG A 24 6.50 17.95 -11.51
N ALA A 25 6.82 17.81 -12.80
CA ALA A 25 5.84 17.54 -13.85
C ALA A 25 5.20 16.15 -13.73
N GLN A 26 5.72 15.28 -12.84
CA GLN A 26 5.25 13.92 -12.62
C GLN A 26 4.51 13.74 -11.27
N ILE A 27 3.98 14.85 -10.73
CA ILE A 27 3.21 14.89 -9.49
C ILE A 27 1.72 14.84 -9.82
N TYR A 28 1.03 13.84 -9.26
CA TYR A 28 -0.42 13.71 -9.29
C TYR A 28 -0.98 13.82 -7.88
N GLN A 29 -2.16 14.42 -7.72
CA GLN A 29 -2.83 14.54 -6.43
C GLN A 29 -3.84 13.40 -6.28
N ALA A 30 -3.74 12.67 -5.17
CA ALA A 30 -4.68 11.60 -4.82
C ALA A 30 -6.02 12.19 -4.32
N GLY A 31 -6.95 12.49 -5.23
CA GLY A 31 -8.30 12.92 -4.86
C GLY A 31 -8.30 14.11 -3.88
N VAL A 32 -9.13 14.00 -2.82
CA VAL A 32 -9.33 15.05 -1.81
C VAL A 32 -8.20 15.12 -0.76
N ASN A 33 -7.30 14.12 -0.73
CA ASN A 33 -6.22 14.03 0.26
C ASN A 33 -4.85 14.37 -0.35
N PHE A 34 -4.05 15.13 0.40
CA PHE A 34 -2.81 15.82 0.00
C PHE A 34 -1.61 14.93 -0.41
N GLY A 35 -1.84 13.66 -0.76
CA GLY A 35 -0.80 12.73 -1.17
C GLY A 35 -0.31 13.02 -2.58
N ILE A 36 0.97 13.38 -2.71
CA ILE A 36 1.67 13.45 -3.99
C ILE A 36 1.95 12.01 -4.46
N VAL A 37 1.51 11.65 -5.67
CA VAL A 37 1.69 10.33 -6.27
C VAL A 37 2.59 10.44 -7.48
N CYS A 38 3.54 9.50 -7.63
CA CYS A 38 4.40 9.44 -8.80
C CYS A 38 3.66 8.85 -10.01
N ILE A 39 4.11 9.19 -11.23
CA ILE A 39 3.54 8.69 -12.48
C ILE A 39 3.40 7.15 -12.52
N ARG A 40 4.34 6.41 -11.91
CA ARG A 40 4.31 4.94 -11.91
C ARG A 40 3.10 4.41 -11.14
N CYS A 41 2.85 4.92 -9.94
CA CYS A 41 1.68 4.53 -9.15
C CYS A 41 0.39 5.03 -9.79
N TYR A 42 0.39 6.25 -10.34
CA TYR A 42 -0.77 6.81 -11.04
C TYR A 42 -1.20 5.98 -12.26
N LYS A 43 -0.24 5.46 -13.03
CA LYS A 43 -0.53 4.57 -14.17
C LYS A 43 -0.89 3.14 -13.76
N GLN A 44 -0.45 2.70 -12.59
CA GLN A 44 -0.59 1.30 -12.15
C GLN A 44 -1.91 1.04 -11.42
N PHE A 45 -2.42 2.03 -10.70
CA PHE A 45 -3.57 1.90 -9.80
C PHE A 45 -4.67 2.89 -10.20
N SER A 46 -5.93 2.53 -9.96
CA SER A 46 -7.04 3.46 -10.16
C SER A 46 -7.01 4.59 -9.13
N SER A 47 -7.80 5.64 -9.37
CA SER A 47 -7.99 6.73 -8.40
C SER A 47 -8.45 6.22 -7.04
N GLU A 48 -9.38 5.27 -7.04
CA GLU A 48 -9.99 4.68 -5.85
C GLU A 48 -8.96 3.85 -5.08
N ASP A 49 -8.18 3.02 -5.79
CA ASP A 49 -7.08 2.25 -5.19
C ASP A 49 -6.03 3.17 -4.56
N ILE A 50 -5.67 4.25 -5.25
CA ILE A 50 -4.69 5.22 -4.76
C ILE A 50 -5.19 5.91 -3.49
N GLU A 51 -6.45 6.34 -3.46
CA GLU A 51 -7.07 6.96 -2.29
C GLU A 51 -7.12 5.99 -1.11
N LEU A 52 -7.59 4.76 -1.37
CA LEU A 52 -7.65 3.70 -0.37
C LEU A 52 -6.26 3.41 0.23
N MET A 53 -5.26 3.19 -0.62
CA MET A 53 -3.89 2.93 -0.18
C MET A 53 -3.31 4.11 0.60
N ALA A 54 -3.53 5.35 0.14
CA ALA A 54 -3.07 6.55 0.84
C ALA A 54 -3.70 6.66 2.23
N ASN A 55 -5.02 6.47 2.34
CA ASN A 55 -5.74 6.50 3.62
C ASN A 55 -5.25 5.39 4.57
N MET A 56 -5.01 4.19 4.05
CA MET A 56 -4.44 3.08 4.82
C MET A 56 -3.04 3.41 5.36
N PHE A 57 -2.17 4.03 4.56
CA PHE A 57 -0.83 4.40 5.01
C PHE A 57 -0.81 5.63 5.93
N ILE A 58 -1.80 6.51 5.84
CA ILE A 58 -1.99 7.61 6.80
C ILE A 58 -2.43 7.04 8.16
N ALA A 59 -3.42 6.16 8.17
CA ALA A 59 -3.99 5.62 9.40
C ALA A 59 -3.06 4.62 10.10
N TYR A 60 -2.42 3.72 9.34
CA TYR A 60 -1.66 2.58 9.88
C TYR A 60 -0.15 2.64 9.59
N GLY A 61 0.30 3.67 8.88
CA GLY A 61 1.70 3.84 8.50
C GLY A 61 2.15 2.94 7.35
N GLY A 62 3.39 3.14 6.91
CA GLY A 62 4.03 2.32 5.87
C GLY A 62 3.92 2.89 4.46
N TYR A 63 4.18 2.02 3.49
CA TYR A 63 4.09 2.29 2.05
C TYR A 63 4.08 0.96 1.29
N PHE A 64 3.62 1.02 0.04
CA PHE A 64 3.46 -0.16 -0.80
C PHE A 64 4.78 -0.87 -1.04
N ALA A 65 4.76 -2.20 -0.91
CA ALA A 65 5.93 -3.08 -1.13
C ALA A 65 7.13 -2.82 -0.19
N LYS A 66 6.95 -2.12 0.94
CA LYS A 66 7.99 -1.92 1.97
C LYS A 66 8.62 -3.23 2.47
N LEU A 67 7.82 -4.29 2.59
CA LEU A 67 8.18 -5.62 3.07
C LEU A 67 8.19 -6.67 1.94
N LYS A 68 8.26 -6.23 0.68
CA LYS A 68 8.23 -7.15 -0.46
C LYS A 68 9.47 -8.03 -0.43
N ASP A 69 9.25 -9.33 -0.22
CA ASP A 69 10.26 -10.37 -0.37
C ASP A 69 10.02 -11.08 -1.71
N SER A 70 11.03 -11.09 -2.60
CA SER A 70 10.93 -11.73 -3.91
C SER A 70 10.77 -13.25 -3.83
N LYS A 71 11.02 -13.87 -2.67
CA LYS A 71 11.00 -15.33 -2.49
C LYS A 71 9.64 -15.86 -2.03
N ILE A 72 8.69 -14.99 -1.67
CA ILE A 72 7.40 -15.40 -1.10
C ILE A 72 6.28 -15.00 -2.05
N SER A 73 5.40 -15.95 -2.39
CA SER A 73 4.22 -15.68 -3.23
C SER A 73 3.15 -14.90 -2.46
N THR A 74 2.32 -14.16 -3.20
CA THR A 74 1.11 -13.49 -2.66
C THR A 74 0.27 -14.44 -1.82
N ARG A 75 0.02 -15.65 -2.33
CA ARG A 75 -0.74 -16.70 -1.64
C ARG A 75 -0.11 -17.08 -0.30
N ASN A 76 1.21 -17.30 -0.25
CA ASN A 76 1.89 -17.66 0.99
C ASN A 76 1.81 -16.54 2.04
N ILE A 77 1.89 -15.28 1.60
CA ILE A 77 1.68 -14.12 2.47
C ILE A 77 0.26 -14.15 3.03
N LEU A 78 -0.76 -14.28 2.17
CA LEU A 78 -2.16 -14.32 2.58
C LEU A 78 -2.45 -15.49 3.53
N GLU A 79 -1.98 -16.70 3.23
CA GLU A 79 -2.14 -17.86 4.12
C GLU A 79 -1.53 -17.62 5.50
N LYS A 80 -0.34 -17.01 5.57
CA LYS A 80 0.29 -16.67 6.84
C LYS A 80 -0.54 -15.64 7.63
N LEU A 81 -1.04 -14.62 6.94
CA LEU A 81 -1.89 -13.59 7.54
C LEU A 81 -3.19 -14.21 8.10
N THR A 82 -3.84 -15.09 7.35
CA THR A 82 -5.06 -15.79 7.80
C THR A 82 -4.82 -16.72 8.97
N LYS A 83 -3.68 -17.45 9.01
CA LYS A 83 -3.31 -18.30 10.15
C LYS A 83 -3.01 -17.53 11.43
N GLU A 84 -2.44 -16.32 11.32
CA GLU A 84 -2.22 -15.44 12.47
C GLU A 84 -3.55 -15.00 13.11
N LEU A 85 -4.60 -14.90 12.31
CA LEU A 85 -5.93 -14.48 12.76
C LEU A 85 -6.70 -15.57 13.47
N GLY A 86 -6.66 -16.82 12.99
CA GLY A 86 -7.34 -17.96 13.63
C GLY A 86 -6.84 -18.29 15.05
N LYS A 87 -5.81 -17.60 15.54
CA LYS A 87 -5.29 -17.71 16.92
C LYS A 87 -5.93 -16.73 17.91
N GLN A 88 -6.71 -15.76 17.42
CA GLN A 88 -7.47 -14.85 18.27
C GLN A 88 -8.85 -15.49 18.53
N GLY A 89 -9.16 -15.80 19.79
CA GLY A 89 -10.39 -16.53 20.19
C GLY A 89 -11.70 -15.78 19.92
N ASP A 90 -12.78 -16.24 20.56
CA ASP A 90 -14.19 -16.02 20.19
C ASP A 90 -14.74 -14.57 20.14
N ASN A 91 -13.93 -13.52 20.35
CA ASN A 91 -14.37 -12.12 20.25
C ASN A 91 -13.84 -11.47 18.96
N PHE A 92 -14.32 -11.98 17.83
CA PHE A 92 -13.76 -11.73 16.49
C PHE A 92 -14.43 -10.55 15.78
N ASN A 93 -13.73 -9.41 15.66
CA ASN A 93 -14.17 -8.32 14.79
C ASN A 93 -13.60 -8.54 13.37
N TYR A 94 -14.40 -9.18 12.50
CA TYR A 94 -14.02 -9.49 11.12
C TYR A 94 -13.62 -8.28 10.29
N GLU A 95 -14.22 -7.11 10.56
CA GLU A 95 -13.91 -5.88 9.83
C GLU A 95 -12.50 -5.38 10.20
N GLN A 96 -12.20 -5.31 11.49
CA GLN A 96 -10.86 -4.93 11.96
C GLN A 96 -9.78 -5.88 11.45
N VAL A 97 -10.10 -7.17 11.43
CA VAL A 97 -9.23 -8.20 10.88
C VAL A 97 -8.98 -7.98 9.38
N ASN A 98 -10.03 -7.76 8.59
CA ASN A 98 -9.88 -7.52 7.15
C ASN A 98 -9.02 -6.28 6.87
N ILE A 99 -9.21 -5.19 7.63
CA ILE A 99 -8.39 -3.98 7.52
C ILE A 99 -6.91 -4.29 7.80
N GLN A 100 -6.61 -5.07 8.84
CA GLN A 100 -5.23 -5.44 9.18
C GLN A 100 -4.58 -6.34 8.13
N VAL A 101 -5.30 -7.33 7.61
CA VAL A 101 -4.78 -8.21 6.53
C VAL A 101 -4.53 -7.39 5.29
N PHE A 102 -5.49 -6.54 4.92
CA PHE A 102 -5.36 -5.68 3.75
C PHE A 102 -4.14 -4.76 3.86
N HIS A 103 -3.96 -4.10 5.02
CA HIS A 103 -2.76 -3.29 5.27
C HIS A 103 -1.47 -4.09 5.11
N LYS A 104 -1.37 -5.25 5.75
CA LYS A 104 -0.18 -6.11 5.65
C LYS A 104 0.05 -6.58 4.21
N ALA A 105 -1.00 -6.88 3.45
CA ALA A 105 -0.91 -7.25 2.04
C ALA A 105 -0.30 -6.10 1.21
N LEU A 106 -0.74 -4.85 1.42
CA LEU A 106 -0.17 -3.67 0.78
C LEU A 106 1.33 -3.49 1.10
N LEU A 107 1.73 -3.70 2.37
CA LEU A 107 3.14 -3.63 2.77
C LEU A 107 4.01 -4.65 2.05
N HIS A 108 3.47 -5.84 1.74
CA HIS A 108 4.16 -6.85 0.96
C HIS A 108 4.09 -6.63 -0.56
N GLY A 109 3.38 -5.59 -1.02
CA GLY A 109 3.29 -5.23 -2.43
C GLY A 109 2.18 -5.97 -3.18
N ILE A 110 1.17 -6.47 -2.46
CA ILE A 110 -0.04 -7.05 -3.04
C ILE A 110 -0.97 -5.87 -3.37
N ALA A 111 -1.28 -5.69 -4.66
CA ALA A 111 -2.18 -4.64 -5.13
C ALA A 111 -3.63 -4.90 -4.65
N PRO A 112 -4.46 -3.86 -4.46
CA PRO A 112 -5.85 -4.02 -4.02
C PRO A 112 -6.64 -5.03 -4.85
N LYS A 113 -6.60 -4.91 -6.19
CA LYS A 113 -7.24 -5.88 -7.09
C LYS A 113 -6.80 -7.34 -6.90
N HIS A 114 -5.52 -7.57 -6.57
CA HIS A 114 -5.02 -8.93 -6.33
C HIS A 114 -5.46 -9.45 -4.98
N TYR A 115 -5.52 -8.56 -3.97
CA TYR A 115 -6.05 -8.92 -2.65
C TYR A 115 -7.51 -9.39 -2.73
N THR A 116 -8.36 -8.59 -3.38
CA THR A 116 -9.79 -8.92 -3.55
C THR A 116 -9.96 -10.24 -4.31
N HIS A 117 -9.23 -10.43 -5.40
CA HIS A 117 -9.30 -11.66 -6.19
C HIS A 117 -8.90 -12.91 -5.39
N GLU A 118 -7.80 -12.85 -4.64
CA GLU A 118 -7.38 -13.98 -3.81
C GLU A 118 -8.38 -14.25 -2.68
N LEU A 119 -8.92 -13.20 -2.06
CA LEU A 119 -9.93 -13.35 -1.02
C LEU A 119 -11.20 -14.03 -1.54
N GLU A 120 -11.66 -13.67 -2.74
CA GLU A 120 -12.78 -14.32 -3.42
C GLU A 120 -12.50 -15.80 -3.69
N LEU A 121 -11.27 -16.15 -4.12
CA LEU A 121 -10.84 -17.53 -4.30
C LEU A 121 -10.85 -18.31 -2.98
N PHE A 122 -10.36 -17.72 -1.90
CA PHE A 122 -10.40 -18.34 -0.56
C PHE A 122 -11.84 -18.58 -0.07
N LEU A 123 -12.75 -17.63 -0.29
CA LEU A 123 -14.14 -17.75 0.15
C LEU A 123 -14.93 -18.77 -0.67
N SER A 124 -14.61 -18.92 -1.95
CA SER A 124 -15.26 -19.90 -2.83
C SER A 124 -14.72 -21.33 -2.65
N HIS A 125 -13.49 -21.49 -2.14
CA HIS A 125 -12.88 -22.78 -1.84
C HIS A 125 -12.16 -22.73 -0.47
N PRO A 126 -12.92 -22.85 0.65
CA PRO A 126 -12.31 -22.86 1.98
C PRO A 126 -11.36 -24.05 2.14
N ILE A 127 -10.18 -23.81 2.72
CA ILE A 127 -9.18 -24.83 3.04
C ILE A 127 -9.59 -25.59 4.31
#